data_AF-A0A653P6S3-F1
#
_entry.id   AF-A0A653P6S3-F1
#
_cell.length_a   1.000
_cell.length_b   1.000
_cell.length_c   1.000
_cell.angle_alpha   90.00
_cell.angle_beta   90.00
_cell.angle_gamma   90.00
#
_symmetry.space_group_name_H-M   'P 1'
#
loop_
_entity.id
_entity.type
_entity.pdbx_description
1 polymer ?
#
loop_
_entity_poly.entity_id
_entity_poly.type
_entity_poly.pdbx_seq_one_letter_code
_entity_poly.pdbx_strand_id
1 'polypeptide(L)'
;MSGIVDINGQSYRIGRLDAKKQFHVARRLAPLLAGLGGALKGKAQGFAELVSPIADALAKMSDEDTDYVLDTCLSVVARQQGDGWQNVMVKGGGLVFQDIDLPAMLQLTVAVVQQNLGSFFPGGPSTSTAAA
;
A
#
# COMPACT_ATOMS: atom_id res chain seq x y z
N MET A 1 11.05 -8.05 -8.58
CA MET A 1 10.69 -9.29 -7.86
C MET A 1 9.31 -9.08 -7.29
N SER A 2 8.34 -9.92 -7.61
CA SER A 2 7.02 -9.88 -6.99
C SER A 2 7.10 -10.58 -5.64
N GLY A 3 6.80 -9.87 -4.54
CA GLY A 3 6.80 -10.43 -3.20
C GLY A 3 5.49 -11.17 -2.90
N ILE A 4 5.58 -12.25 -2.13
CA ILE A 4 4.43 -12.90 -1.50
C ILE A 4 4.25 -12.29 -0.11
N VAL A 5 3.00 -12.03 0.27
CA VAL A 5 2.61 -11.60 1.62
C VAL A 5 1.46 -12.46 2.11
N ASP A 6 1.48 -12.83 3.38
CA ASP A 6 0.41 -13.60 4.02
C ASP A 6 -0.39 -12.69 4.95
N ILE A 7 -1.70 -12.59 4.70
CA ILE A 7 -2.63 -11.75 5.47
C ILE A 7 -3.86 -12.59 5.77
N ASN A 8 -4.28 -12.64 7.04
CA ASN A 8 -5.45 -13.39 7.49
C ASN A 8 -5.47 -14.87 7.02
N GLY A 9 -4.29 -15.51 6.98
CA GLY A 9 -4.16 -16.91 6.54
C GLY A 9 -4.30 -17.12 5.03
N GLN A 10 -4.25 -16.05 4.24
CA GLN A 10 -4.32 -16.09 2.78
C GLN A 10 -3.01 -15.56 2.18
N SER A 11 -2.49 -16.25 1.17
CA SER A 11 -1.28 -15.83 0.45
C SER A 11 -1.64 -14.92 -0.72
N TYR A 12 -0.96 -13.78 -0.80
CA TYR A 12 -1.13 -12.79 -1.84
C TYR A 12 0.19 -12.53 -2.57
N ARG A 13 0.13 -12.47 -3.90
CA ARG A 13 1.23 -12.09 -4.76
C ARG A 13 1.08 -10.64 -5.17
N ILE A 14 2.13 -9.86 -4.91
CA ILE A 14 2.20 -8.44 -5.23
C ILE A 14 2.86 -8.25 -6.61
N GLY A 15 2.10 -7.73 -7.56
CA GLY A 15 2.57 -7.40 -8.91
C GLY A 15 3.37 -6.09 -8.98
N ARG A 16 3.76 -5.73 -10.21
CA ARG A 16 4.47 -4.49 -10.50
C ARG A 16 3.54 -3.46 -11.14
N LEU A 17 3.55 -2.25 -10.59
CA LEU A 17 2.98 -1.07 -11.24
C LEU A 17 3.91 -0.61 -12.36
N ASP A 18 3.37 -0.15 -13.48
CA ASP A 18 4.16 0.57 -14.50
C ASP A 18 4.60 1.94 -13.98
N ALA A 19 5.60 2.55 -14.63
CA ALA A 19 6.21 3.79 -14.17
C ALA A 19 5.22 4.97 -14.05
N LYS A 20 4.20 5.05 -14.91
CA LYS A 20 3.20 6.12 -14.83
C LYS A 20 2.31 5.93 -13.62
N LYS A 21 1.82 4.70 -13.39
CA LYS A 21 1.05 4.37 -12.18
C LYS A 21 1.87 4.61 -10.92
N GLN A 22 3.14 4.22 -10.90
CA GLN A 22 4.04 4.50 -9.79
C GLN A 22 4.14 6.01 -9.50
N PHE A 23 4.37 6.84 -10.53
CA PHE A 23 4.43 8.29 -10.38
C PHE A 23 3.11 8.89 -9.86
N HIS A 24 1.97 8.45 -10.39
CA HIS A 24 0.65 8.94 -9.97
C HIS A 24 0.32 8.56 -8.52
N VAL A 25 0.63 7.33 -8.11
CA VAL A 25 0.47 6.89 -6.71
C VAL A 25 1.42 7.67 -5.81
N ALA A 26 2.70 7.78 -6.18
CA ALA A 26 3.70 8.49 -5.39
C ALA A 26 3.35 9.96 -5.18
N ARG A 27 2.90 10.66 -6.23
CA ARG A 27 2.47 12.05 -6.16
C ARG A 27 1.30 12.27 -5.18
N ARG A 28 0.35 11.35 -5.13
CA ARG A 28 -0.83 11.41 -4.25
C ARG A 28 -0.50 11.10 -2.79
N LEU A 29 0.47 10.22 -2.56
CA LEU A 29 0.91 9.86 -1.21
C LEU A 29 1.92 10.85 -0.62
N ALA A 30 2.63 11.63 -1.45
CA ALA A 30 3.67 12.55 -0.99
C ALA A 30 3.22 13.57 0.08
N PRO A 31 2.02 14.20 0.00
CA PRO A 31 1.54 15.11 1.04
C PRO A 31 1.36 14.44 2.41
N LEU A 32 0.98 13.15 2.42
CA LEU A 32 0.80 12.36 3.64
C LEU A 32 2.14 12.13 4.33
N LEU A 33 3.15 11.75 3.56
CA LEU A 33 4.50 11.51 4.07
C LEU A 33 5.16 12.80 4.56
N ALA A 34 4.91 13.93 3.92
CA ALA A 34 5.37 15.23 4.42
C ALA A 34 4.76 15.57 5.79
N GLY A 35 3.48 15.25 6.00
CA GLY A 35 2.81 15.39 7.30
C GLY A 35 3.34 14.42 8.37
N LEU A 36 3.70 13.20 7.97
CA LEU A 36 4.24 12.17 8.85
C LEU A 36 5.75 12.30 9.12
N GLY A 37 6.48 13.10 8.34
CA GLY A 37 7.94 13.25 8.45
C GLY A 37 8.41 13.72 9.83
N GLY A 38 7.60 14.47 10.56
CA GLY A 38 7.86 14.83 11.96
C GLY A 38 7.72 13.66 12.94
N ALA A 39 6.73 12.79 12.71
CA ALA A 39 6.44 11.61 13.53
C ALA A 39 7.42 10.45 13.27
N LEU A 40 7.75 10.20 11.99
CA LEU A 40 8.68 9.15 11.55
C LEU A 40 10.15 9.43 11.89
N LYS A 41 10.52 10.69 12.16
CA LYS A 41 11.88 11.09 12.58
C LYS A 41 12.20 10.76 14.06
N GLY A 42 11.41 9.88 14.69
CA GLY A 42 11.73 9.27 15.99
C GLY A 42 11.35 10.08 17.22
N LYS A 43 10.36 10.98 17.13
CA LYS A 43 9.85 11.72 18.30
C LYS A 43 8.54 11.21 18.89
N ALA A 44 7.84 10.30 18.22
CA ALA A 44 6.62 9.73 18.76
C ALA A 44 6.95 8.57 19.72
N GLN A 45 6.63 8.73 21.00
CA GLN A 45 6.84 7.71 22.03
C GLN A 45 5.60 6.82 22.26
N GLY A 46 4.48 7.09 21.58
CA GLY A 46 3.27 6.27 21.69
C GLY A 46 2.31 6.38 20.51
N PHE A 47 1.42 5.38 20.38
CA PHE A 47 0.41 5.30 19.32
C PHE A 47 -0.51 6.54 19.29
N ALA A 48 -0.82 7.13 20.44
CA ALA A 48 -1.64 8.33 20.54
C ALA A 48 -1.05 9.55 19.81
N GLU A 49 0.27 9.71 19.81
CA GLU A 49 0.97 10.80 19.10
C GLU A 49 0.99 10.58 17.57
N LEU A 50 0.69 9.36 17.11
CA LEU A 50 0.56 9.03 15.70
C LEU A 50 -0.86 9.24 15.17
N VAL A 51 -1.88 9.26 16.04
CA VAL A 51 -3.29 9.41 15.64
C VAL A 51 -3.53 10.75 14.93
N SER A 52 -3.08 11.86 15.51
CA SER A 52 -3.26 13.19 14.91
C SER A 52 -2.61 13.34 13.54
N PRO A 53 -1.31 13.02 13.33
CA PRO A 53 -0.70 13.15 12.01
C PRO A 53 -1.28 12.16 10.98
N ILE A 54 -1.77 10.99 11.41
CA ILE A 54 -2.52 10.08 10.53
C ILE A 54 -3.87 10.68 10.16
N ALA A 55 -4.62 11.24 11.11
CA ALA A 55 -5.91 11.88 10.85
C ALA A 55 -5.76 13.09 9.91
N ASP A 56 -4.76 13.94 10.13
CA ASP A 56 -4.45 15.08 9.26
C ASP A 56 -3.99 14.64 7.87
N ALA A 57 -3.29 13.51 7.76
CA ALA A 57 -2.93 12.91 6.49
C ALA A 57 -4.20 12.43 5.75
N LEU A 58 -5.03 11.63 6.42
CA LEU A 58 -6.29 11.15 5.86
C LEU A 58 -7.21 12.30 5.42
N ALA A 59 -7.31 13.37 6.22
CA ALA A 59 -8.12 14.55 5.89
C ALA A 59 -7.61 15.33 4.66
N LYS A 60 -6.36 15.10 4.23
CA LYS A 60 -5.77 15.75 3.04
C LYS A 60 -5.94 14.92 1.78
N MET A 61 -6.39 13.67 1.87
CA MET A 61 -6.74 12.90 0.67
C MET A 61 -8.16 13.24 0.25
N SER A 62 -8.35 13.54 -1.03
CA SER A 62 -9.69 13.49 -1.61
C SER A 62 -10.15 12.05 -1.75
N ASP A 63 -11.46 11.84 -1.83
CA ASP A 63 -12.02 10.53 -2.15
C ASP A 63 -11.47 10.01 -3.48
N GLU A 64 -11.36 10.88 -4.50
CA GLU A 64 -10.77 10.53 -5.80
C GLU A 64 -9.32 10.04 -5.70
N ASP A 65 -8.48 10.70 -4.89
CA ASP A 65 -7.10 10.27 -4.70
C ASP A 65 -7.01 8.97 -3.91
N THR A 66 -7.92 8.78 -2.95
CA THR A 66 -8.03 7.55 -2.15
C THR A 66 -8.42 6.37 -3.04
N ASP A 67 -9.51 6.51 -3.78
CA ASP A 67 -10.02 5.48 -4.70
C ASP A 67 -8.97 5.15 -5.77
N TYR A 68 -8.33 6.17 -6.36
CA TYR A 68 -7.28 5.96 -7.34
C TYR A 68 -6.12 5.12 -6.77
N VAL A 69 -5.66 5.42 -5.56
CA VAL A 69 -4.55 4.70 -4.92
C VAL A 69 -4.97 3.26 -4.62
N LEU A 70 -6.14 3.06 -4.02
CA LEU A 70 -6.66 1.73 -3.68
C LEU A 70 -6.82 0.87 -4.93
N ASP A 71 -7.56 1.36 -5.92
CA ASP A 71 -7.83 0.62 -7.16
C ASP A 71 -6.53 0.31 -7.92
N THR A 72 -5.63 1.29 -8.04
CA THR A 72 -4.35 1.10 -8.73
C THR A 72 -3.51 0.05 -8.04
N CYS A 73 -3.37 0.13 -6.71
CA CYS A 73 -2.55 -0.81 -5.95
C CYS A 73 -3.15 -2.21 -5.98
N LEU A 74 -4.45 -2.34 -5.69
CA LEU A 74 -5.12 -3.64 -5.63
C LEU A 74 -5.23 -4.30 -7.00
N SER A 75 -5.22 -3.53 -8.11
CA SER A 75 -5.23 -4.08 -9.47
C SER A 75 -4.05 -4.99 -9.82
N VAL A 76 -2.94 -4.89 -9.09
CA VAL A 76 -1.75 -5.74 -9.27
C VAL A 76 -1.61 -6.81 -8.19
N VAL A 77 -2.61 -6.98 -7.33
CA VAL A 77 -2.60 -7.99 -6.26
C VAL A 77 -3.40 -9.21 -6.72
N ALA A 78 -2.83 -10.40 -6.50
CA ALA A 78 -3.53 -11.65 -6.70
C ALA A 78 -3.51 -12.51 -5.43
N ARG A 79 -4.62 -13.17 -5.11
CA ARG A 79 -4.72 -14.17 -4.03
C ARG A 79 -4.52 -15.57 -4.59
N GLN A 80 -3.85 -16.44 -3.83
CA GLN A 80 -3.73 -17.85 -4.18
C GLN A 80 -5.11 -18.53 -4.10
N GLN A 81 -5.46 -19.29 -5.13
CA GLN A 81 -6.71 -20.02 -5.23
C GLN A 81 -6.42 -21.41 -5.82
N GLY A 82 -6.41 -22.45 -4.98
CA GLY A 82 -5.94 -23.78 -5.37
C GLY A 82 -4.53 -23.71 -5.96
N ASP A 83 -4.38 -24.22 -7.19
CA ASP A 83 -3.12 -24.21 -7.93
C ASP A 83 -2.86 -22.90 -8.71
N GLY A 84 -3.79 -21.93 -8.63
CA GLY A 84 -3.77 -20.70 -9.41
C GLY A 84 -3.65 -19.42 -8.57
N TRP A 85 -3.56 -18.29 -9.28
CA TRP A 85 -3.58 -16.95 -8.70
C TRP A 85 -4.71 -16.15 -9.35
N GLN A 86 -5.58 -15.58 -8.51
CA GLN A 86 -6.71 -14.77 -8.97
C GLN A 86 -6.56 -13.33 -8.50
N ASN A 87 -6.78 -12.38 -9.41
CA ASN A 87 -6.74 -10.96 -9.06
C ASN A 87 -7.79 -10.64 -7.98
N VAL A 88 -7.42 -9.81 -7.02
CA VAL A 88 -8.35 -9.40 -5.94
C VAL A 88 -9.35 -8.35 -6.38
N MET A 89 -9.12 -7.70 -7.53
CA MET A 89 -9.99 -6.69 -8.14
C MET A 89 -10.59 -7.18 -9.46
N VAL A 90 -11.85 -6.85 -9.72
CA VAL A 90 -12.47 -7.03 -11.04
C VAL A 90 -12.11 -5.87 -11.98
N LYS A 91 -12.21 -6.13 -13.29
CA LYS A 91 -12.14 -5.06 -14.30
C LYS A 91 -13.38 -4.16 -14.15
N GLY A 92 -13.19 -2.93 -13.67
CA GLY A 92 -14.28 -1.96 -13.45
C GLY A 92 -14.46 -1.52 -11.99
N GLY A 93 -13.67 -2.05 -11.06
CA GLY A 93 -13.70 -1.67 -9.63
C GLY A 93 -14.44 -2.69 -8.75
N GLY A 94 -14.04 -2.76 -7.48
CA GLY A 94 -14.61 -3.68 -6.50
C GLY A 94 -13.77 -4.94 -6.22
N LEU A 95 -13.78 -5.35 -4.95
CA LEU A 95 -13.08 -6.52 -4.46
C LEU A 95 -13.83 -7.81 -4.84
N VAL A 96 -13.10 -8.77 -5.39
CA VAL A 96 -13.63 -10.10 -5.74
C VAL A 96 -13.95 -10.92 -4.49
N PHE A 97 -13.15 -10.74 -3.45
CA PHE A 97 -13.17 -11.54 -2.23
C PHE A 97 -13.83 -10.72 -1.11
N GLN A 98 -14.97 -11.21 -0.61
CA GLN A 98 -15.75 -10.51 0.44
C GLN A 98 -15.10 -10.58 1.83
N ASP A 99 -14.16 -11.52 2.01
CA ASP A 99 -13.35 -11.67 3.23
C ASP A 99 -12.14 -10.71 3.27
N ILE A 100 -11.92 -9.89 2.23
CA ILE A 100 -10.98 -8.77 2.31
C ILE A 100 -11.67 -7.62 3.01
N ASP A 101 -11.44 -7.53 4.31
CA ASP A 101 -11.90 -6.42 5.15
C ASP A 101 -11.01 -5.17 5.00
N LEU A 102 -11.42 -4.06 5.62
CA LEU A 102 -10.69 -2.81 5.57
C LEU A 102 -9.22 -2.96 6.03
N PRO A 103 -8.90 -3.62 7.17
CA PRO A 103 -7.51 -3.89 7.55
C PRO A 103 -6.71 -4.64 6.48
N ALA A 104 -7.24 -5.74 5.93
CA ALA A 104 -6.56 -6.51 4.90
C ALA A 104 -6.34 -5.69 3.62
N MET A 105 -7.35 -4.93 3.19
CA MET A 105 -7.27 -4.04 2.03
C MET A 105 -6.18 -2.99 2.19
N LEU A 106 -6.09 -2.37 3.37
CA LEU A 106 -5.05 -1.37 3.66
C LEU A 106 -3.66 -2.01 3.72
N GLN A 107 -3.52 -3.19 4.33
CA GLN A 107 -2.25 -3.92 4.38
C GLN A 107 -1.75 -4.31 2.99
N LEU A 108 -2.64 -4.78 2.11
CA LEU A 108 -2.31 -5.09 0.72
C LEU A 108 -1.87 -3.83 -0.05
N THR A 109 -2.59 -2.72 0.13
CA THR A 109 -2.22 -1.43 -0.47
C THR A 109 -0.84 -0.98 0.00
N VAL A 110 -0.55 -1.05 1.30
CA VAL A 110 0.76 -0.73 1.87
C VAL A 110 1.86 -1.64 1.31
N ALA A 111 1.61 -2.95 1.19
CA ALA A 111 2.56 -3.89 0.62
C ALA A 111 2.90 -3.55 -0.85
N VAL A 112 1.90 -3.16 -1.65
CA VAL A 112 2.12 -2.71 -3.03
C VAL A 112 2.98 -1.45 -3.06
N VAL A 113 2.66 -0.45 -2.22
CA VAL A 113 3.41 0.81 -2.11
C VAL A 113 4.85 0.54 -1.72
N GLN A 114 5.11 -0.28 -0.70
CA GLN A 114 6.48 -0.60 -0.27
C GLN A 114 7.29 -1.29 -1.37
N GLN A 115 6.72 -2.28 -2.04
CA GLN A 115 7.44 -3.05 -3.08
C GLN A 115 7.62 -2.29 -4.40
N ASN A 116 6.74 -1.33 -4.71
CA ASN A 116 6.78 -0.58 -5.97
C ASN A 116 7.41 0.80 -5.83
N LEU A 117 7.33 1.43 -4.65
CA LEU A 117 7.75 2.81 -4.41
C LEU A 117 8.83 2.95 -3.32
N GLY A 118 9.31 1.85 -2.74
CA GLY A 118 10.28 1.87 -1.64
C GLY A 118 11.55 2.70 -1.92
N SER A 119 12.03 2.71 -3.17
CA SER A 119 13.20 3.52 -3.57
C SER A 119 12.88 4.99 -3.83
N PHE A 120 11.61 5.37 -3.95
CA PHE A 120 11.18 6.74 -4.23
C PHE A 120 11.09 7.58 -2.94
N PHE A 121 10.79 6.95 -1.80
CA PHE A 121 10.63 7.64 -0.52
C PHE A 121 11.86 7.43 0.39
N PRO A 122 12.75 8.44 0.55
CA PRO A 122 13.91 8.32 1.42
C PRO A 122 13.48 8.14 2.88
N GLY A 123 13.86 7.01 3.50
CA GLY A 123 13.54 6.66 4.89
C GLY A 123 12.38 5.67 5.09
N GLY A 124 11.78 5.14 4.02
CA GLY A 124 10.84 4.01 4.12
C GLY A 124 11.55 2.71 4.55
N PRO A 125 10.80 1.69 5.06
CA PRO A 125 11.38 0.38 5.36
C PRO A 125 12.07 -0.14 4.10
N SER A 126 13.40 -0.16 4.15
CA SER A 126 14.23 -0.49 3.01
C SER A 126 14.07 -1.97 2.74
N THR A 127 13.43 -2.35 1.63
CA THR A 127 13.62 -3.69 1.05
C THR A 127 14.97 -3.71 0.35
N SER A 128 16.05 -3.49 1.11
CA SER A 128 17.39 -3.82 0.67
C SER A 128 17.58 -5.30 0.98
N THR A 129 17.15 -6.17 0.05
CA THR A 129 17.73 -7.50 -0.03
C THR A 129 19.15 -7.31 -0.51
N ALA A 130 20.08 -7.21 0.44
CA ALA A 130 21.48 -7.42 0.16
C ALA A 130 21.62 -8.82 -0.45
N ALA A 131 21.99 -8.88 -1.72
CA ALA A 131 22.47 -10.10 -2.34
C ALA A 131 23.77 -10.51 -1.60
N ALA A 132 23.76 -11.73 -1.07
CA ALA A 132 24.95 -12.47 -0.68
C ALA A 132 24.93 -13.79 -1.46
#